data_AF-A0A1I1S1V7-F1
#
_entry.id   AF-A0A1I1S1V7-F1
#
_cell.length_a   1.000
_cell.length_b   1.000
_cell.length_c   1.000
_cell.angle_alpha   90.00
_cell.angle_beta   90.00
_cell.angle_gamma   90.00
#
_symmetry.space_group_name_H-M   'P 1'
#
loop_
_entity.id
_entity.type
_entity.pdbx_description
1 polymer ?
#
loop_
_entity_poly.entity_id
_entity_poly.type
_entity_poly.pdbx_seq_one_letter_code
_entity_poly.pdbx_strand_id
1 'polypeptide(L)' 'MIKRYLIYTALFIPVALLYVVLEHYFGDSWLTVGIFVVLVLGARIGLLLYRRSKGIHDSWFDG' A
#
# COMPACT_ATOMS: atom_id res chain seq x y z
N MET A 1 11.99 -15.56 8.30
CA MET A 1 10.90 -14.80 8.97
C MET A 1 11.26 -13.35 9.24
N ILE A 2 12.37 -13.05 9.93
CA ILE A 2 12.84 -11.67 10.21
C ILE A 2 12.90 -10.76 8.98
N LYS A 3 13.40 -11.24 7.84
CA LYS A 3 13.45 -10.47 6.59
C LYS A 3 12.06 -10.06 6.09
N ARG A 4 11.05 -10.92 6.27
CA ARG A 4 9.66 -10.63 5.89
C ARG A 4 9.07 -9.55 6.80
N TYR A 5 9.30 -9.65 8.11
CA TYR A 5 8.88 -8.62 9.07
C TYR A 5 9.52 -7.26 8.78
N LEU A 6 10.83 -7.23 8.49
CA LEU A 6 11.51 -5.98 8.09
C LEU A 6 10.90 -5.33 6.85
N ILE A 7 10.53 -6.13 5.84
CA ILE A 7 9.87 -5.62 4.64
C ILE A 7 8.47 -5.07 4.96
N TYR A 8 7.67 -5.77 5.78
CA TYR A 8 6.37 -5.25 6.19
C TYR A 8 6.49 -3.96 7.01
N THR A 9 7.44 -3.88 7.93
CA THR A 9 7.70 -2.67 8.71
C THR A 9 8.15 -1.52 7.79
N ALA A 10 9.05 -1.79 6.84
CA ALA A 10 9.50 -0.79 5.87
C ALA A 10 8.37 -0.28 4.96
N LEU A 11 7.37 -1.12 4.66
CA LEU A 11 6.16 -0.71 3.93
C LEU A 11 5.15 0.03 4.82
N PHE A 12 5.10 -0.28 6.11
CA PHE A 12 4.16 0.35 7.04
C PHE A 12 4.52 1.81 7.33
N ILE A 13 5.82 2.12 7.48
CA ILE A 13 6.31 3.49 7.73
C ILE A 13 5.80 4.51 6.70
N PRO A 14 5.96 4.32 5.37
CA PRO A 14 5.48 5.27 4.38
C PRO A 14 3.95 5.34 4.31
N VAL A 15 3.25 4.24 4.61
CA VAL A 15 1.78 4.22 4.65
C VAL A 15 1.26 5.02 5.83
N ALA A 16 1.88 4.90 7.01
CA ALA A 16 1.55 5.71 8.18
C ALA A 16 1.86 7.19 7.94
N LEU A 17 3.01 7.51 7.34
CA LEU A 17 3.35 8.88 6.95
C LEU A 17 2.34 9.47 5.97
N LEU A 18 1.88 8.69 4.99
CA LEU A 18 0.86 9.12 4.04
C LEU A 18 -0.43 9.52 4.76
N TYR A 19 -0.86 8.73 5.76
CA TYR A 19 -2.03 9.05 6.56
C TYR A 19 -1.86 10.36 7.34
N VAL A 20 -0.73 10.54 8.03
CA VAL A 20 -0.43 11.77 8.78
C VAL A 20 -0.41 13.00 7.87
N VAL A 21 0.16 12.86 6.67
CA VAL A 21 0.15 13.94 5.68
C VAL A 21 -1.28 14.26 5.22
N LEU A 22 -2.08 13.23 4.93
CA LEU A 22 -3.49 13.42 4.56
C LEU A 22 -4.27 14.10 5.70
N GLU A 23 -4.05 13.69 6.95
CA GLU A 23 -4.67 14.28 8.14
C GLU A 23 -4.25 15.74 8.32
N HIS A 24 -2.99 16.07 8.04
CA HIS A 24 -2.52 17.46 8.09
C HIS A 24 -3.21 18.37 7.07
N TYR A 25 -3.47 17.88 5.85
CA TYR A 25 -4.08 18.67 4.79
C TYR A 25 -5.62 18.69 4.83
N PHE A 26 -6.25 17.58 5.16
CA PHE A 26 -7.71 17.39 5.09
C PHE A 26 -8.38 17.37 6.48
N GLY A 27 -7.59 17.45 7.56
CA GLY A 27 -8.05 17.34 8.94
C GLY A 27 -8.44 15.92 9.34
N ASP A 28 -8.86 15.77 10.60
CA ASP A 28 -9.43 14.52 11.10
C ASP A 28 -10.88 14.38 10.62
N SER A 29 -11.05 13.83 9.42
CA SER A 29 -12.36 13.68 8.78
C SER A 29 -12.48 12.35 8.06
N TRP A 30 -13.72 11.91 7.87
CA TRP A 30 -14.04 10.72 7.05
C TRP A 30 -13.51 10.81 5.61
N LEU A 31 -13.27 12.04 5.13
CA LEU A 31 -12.68 12.31 3.82
C LEU A 31 -11.22 11.84 3.74
N THR A 32 -10.43 12.10 4.78
CA THR A 32 -9.04 11.64 4.94
C THR A 32 -8.96 10.12 4.89
N VAL A 33 -9.85 9.43 5.62
CA VAL A 33 -9.96 7.97 5.61
C VAL A 33 -10.35 7.45 4.22
N GLY A 34 -11.34 8.07 3.58
CA GLY A 34 -11.78 7.69 2.24
C GLY A 34 -10.67 7.80 1.20
N ILE A 35 -9.96 8.94 1.16
CA ILE A 35 -8.83 9.16 0.24
C ILE A 35 -7.71 8.15 0.52
N PHE A 36 -7.39 7.91 1.79
CA PHE A 36 -6.37 6.94 2.17
C PHE A 36 -6.70 5.53 1.66
N VAL A 37 -7.93 5.06 1.85
CA VAL A 37 -8.38 3.74 1.37
C VAL A 37 -8.30 3.65 -0.16
N VAL A 38 -8.74 4.68 -0.88
CA VAL A 38 -8.68 4.72 -2.35
C VAL A 38 -7.22 4.66 -2.84
N LEU A 39 -6.30 5.38 -2.20
CA LEU A 39 -4.87 5.35 -2.55
C LEU A 39 -4.25 3.97 -2.30
N VAL A 40 -4.56 3.33 -1.17
CA VAL A 40 -4.03 1.99 -0.85
C VAL A 40 -4.56 0.94 -1.83
N LEU A 41 -5.87 0.98 -2.14
CA LEU A 41 -6.47 0.08 -3.13
C LEU A 41 -5.91 0.34 -4.54
N GLY A 42 -5.78 1.60 -4.93
CA GLY A 42 -5.17 2.00 -6.21
C GLY A 42 -3.73 1.52 -6.32
N ALA A 43 -2.92 1.65 -5.27
CA ALA A 43 -1.55 1.15 -5.23
C ALA A 43 -1.50 -0.38 -5.35
N ARG A 44 -2.41 -1.11 -4.68
CA ARG A 44 -2.53 -2.57 -4.80
C ARG A 44 -2.91 -3.00 -6.22
N ILE A 45 -3.94 -2.39 -6.80
CA ILE A 45 -4.37 -2.68 -8.18
C ILE A 45 -3.26 -2.33 -9.17
N GLY A 46 -2.61 -1.18 -9.00
CA GLY A 46 -1.47 -0.76 -9.81
C GLY A 46 -0.30 -1.74 -9.73
N LEU A 47 0.03 -2.24 -8.54
CA LEU A 47 1.03 -3.30 -8.35
C LEU A 47 0.64 -4.60 -9.08
N LEU A 48 -0.62 -5.00 -9.01
CA LEU A 48 -1.12 -6.18 -9.71
C LEU A 48 -1.02 -6.02 -11.23
N LEU A 49 -1.45 -4.88 -11.76
CA LEU A 49 -1.37 -4.55 -13.19
C LEU A 49 0.08 -4.43 -13.66
N TYR A 50 0.95 -3.84 -12.85
CA TYR A 50 2.38 -3.72 -13.14
C TYR A 50 3.06 -5.10 -13.19
N ARG A 51 2.75 -5.99 -12.24
CA ARG A 51 3.25 -7.37 -12.27
C ARG A 51 2.76 -8.11 -13.51
N ARG A 52 1.47 -7.96 -13.85
CA ARG A 52 0.88 -8.53 -15.06
C ARG A 52 1.57 -8.03 -16.33
N SER A 53 1.87 -6.73 -16.43
CA SER A 53 2.54 -6.16 -17.61
C SER A 53 4.01 -6.55 -17.74
N LYS A 54 4.67 -6.86 -16.61
CA LYS A 54 6.07 -7.35 -16.58
C LYS A 54 6.20 -8.86 -16.69
N GLY A 55 5.10 -9.61 -16.79
CA GLY A 55 5.13 -11.08 -16.85
C GLY A 55 5.69 -11.74 -15.58
N ILE A 56 5.71 -11.01 -14.46
CA ILE A 56 6.14 -11.55 -13.17
C ILE A 56 4.96 -12.35 -12.62
N HIS A 57 4.93 -13.66 -12.93
CA HIS A 57 4.06 -14.60 -12.24
C HIS A 57 4.57 -14.77 -10.81
N ASP A 58 3.72 -14.43 -9.83
CA ASP A 58 3.95 -14.80 -8.45
C ASP A 58 3.90 -16.33 -8.35
N SER A 59 5.06 -16.99 -8.25
CA SER A 59 5.15 -18.42 -7.88
C SER A 59 4.62 -18.72 -6.47
N TRP A 60 4.14 -17.68 -5.77
CA TRP A 60 3.48 -17.78 -4.47
C TRP A 60 2.07 -18.39 -4.55
N PHE A 61 1.45 -18.41 -5.73
CA PHE A 61 0.16 -19.06 -5.97
C PHE A 61 0.27 -20.48 -6.57
N ASP A 62 1.50 -20.97 -6.84
CA ASP A 62 1.77 -22.36 -7.22
C ASP A 62 2.01 -23.23 -5.97
N GLY A 63 1.08 -23.15 -5.02
CA GLY A 63 1.03 -23.98 -3.81
C GLY A 63 -0.28 -24.72 -3.72
#